data_AF-M3UNU8-F1
#
_entry.id   AF-M3UNU8-F1
#
_cell.length_a   1.000
_cell.length_b   1.000
_cell.length_c   1.000
_cell.angle_alpha   90.00
_cell.angle_beta   90.00
_cell.angle_gamma   90.00
#
_symmetry.space_group_name_H-M   'P 1'
#
loop_
_entity.id
_entity.type
_entity.pdbx_description
1 polymer ?
#
loop_
_entity_poly.entity_id
_entity_poly.type
_entity_poly.pdbx_seq_one_letter_code
_entity_poly.pdbx_strand_id
1 'polypeptide(L)'
;MDLKEAFENKLEITNTPSKSDPRKFNVTVNWTEPTQLNNSYIIIGLYAHKRKDDKNYITYEYVKESQSTYAFNADVPAGYYDIRICTYSGMTRFAVYTRVCEVSKYFVGKYFAEKPVDNDFTVKVERKQQDPEILVSISLPAEDGDFIGMFEASCLSMKDNYMIGLQHTIFGEGNLQRYFDINLKELGDTTGKEYQIRYFRKDCEYKNKLDISRVPFAFSEPFKL
;
A
#
# COMPACT_ATOMS: atom_id res chain seq x y z
N MET A 1 15.87 6.69 25.96
CA MET A 1 16.03 7.12 24.56
C MET A 1 14.64 7.23 23.97
N ASP A 2 14.32 8.36 23.32
CA ASP A 2 13.07 8.47 22.56
C ASP A 2 13.15 7.52 21.37
N LEU A 3 12.20 6.58 21.28
CA LEU A 3 12.18 5.62 20.17
C LEU A 3 11.90 6.33 18.84
N LYS A 4 11.16 7.44 18.84
CA LYS A 4 10.89 8.18 17.61
C LYS A 4 12.19 8.74 17.04
N GLU A 5 12.99 9.41 17.87
CA GLU A 5 14.30 9.95 17.51
C GLU A 5 15.30 8.88 17.01
N ALA A 6 15.16 7.64 17.50
CA ALA A 6 16.01 6.54 17.07
C ALA A 6 15.79 6.13 15.61
N PHE A 7 14.56 6.28 15.08
CA PHE A 7 14.19 5.77 13.75
C PHE A 7 13.78 6.85 12.74
N GLU A 8 13.24 7.98 13.19
CA GLU A 8 12.73 9.03 12.31
C GLU A 8 13.82 9.55 11.38
N ASN A 9 13.55 9.54 10.07
CA ASN A 9 14.48 9.92 9.00
C ASN A 9 15.79 9.11 8.93
N LYS A 10 15.86 7.95 9.59
CA LYS A 10 17.05 7.08 9.63
C LYS A 10 16.83 5.72 8.94
N LEU A 11 15.71 5.58 8.24
CA LEU A 11 15.34 4.35 7.53
C LEU A 11 15.43 4.57 6.02
N GLU A 12 16.32 3.81 5.39
CA GLU A 12 16.42 3.72 3.93
C GLU A 12 15.81 2.39 3.48
N ILE A 13 14.87 2.46 2.53
CA ILE A 13 14.19 1.29 2.01
C ILE A 13 14.71 0.99 0.62
N THR A 14 15.03 -0.28 0.39
CA THR A 14 15.40 -0.81 -0.92
C THR A 14 14.54 -2.02 -1.24
N ASN A 15 14.31 -2.30 -2.52
CA ASN A 15 13.70 -3.54 -2.95
C ASN A 15 14.38 -4.11 -4.19
N THR A 16 14.37 -5.44 -4.30
CA THR A 16 14.97 -6.16 -5.43
C THR A 16 14.00 -7.21 -5.95
N PRO A 17 14.00 -7.53 -7.26
CA PRO A 17 13.17 -8.60 -7.79
C PRO A 17 13.45 -9.92 -7.07
N SER A 18 12.40 -10.68 -6.78
CA SER A 18 12.55 -11.99 -6.17
C SER A 18 13.18 -12.98 -7.15
N LYS A 19 14.01 -13.87 -6.61
CA LYS A 19 14.58 -14.99 -7.36
C LYS A 19 13.53 -16.05 -7.71
N SER A 20 12.46 -16.16 -6.91
CA SER A 20 11.41 -17.17 -7.07
C SER A 20 10.35 -16.74 -8.09
N ASP A 21 10.04 -15.44 -8.13
CA ASP A 21 9.08 -14.83 -9.04
C ASP A 21 9.54 -13.40 -9.39
N PRO A 22 9.97 -13.13 -10.64
CA PRO A 22 10.48 -11.82 -11.03
C PRO A 22 9.42 -10.71 -11.04
N ARG A 23 8.13 -11.04 -10.83
CA ARG A 23 7.05 -10.05 -10.62
C ARG A 23 6.88 -9.64 -9.16
N LYS A 24 7.55 -10.34 -8.25
CA LYS A 24 7.56 -10.03 -6.82
C LYS A 24 8.90 -9.46 -6.41
N PHE A 25 8.93 -8.86 -5.23
CA PHE A 25 10.08 -8.13 -4.72
C PHE A 25 10.36 -8.51 -3.27
N ASN A 26 11.65 -8.55 -2.94
CA ASN A 26 12.14 -8.60 -1.57
C ASN A 26 12.43 -7.18 -1.12
N VAL A 27 11.92 -6.80 0.05
CA VAL A 27 12.08 -5.46 0.62
C VAL A 27 13.08 -5.53 1.78
N THR A 28 14.02 -4.60 1.79
CA THR A 28 15.05 -4.47 2.83
C THR A 28 15.05 -3.05 3.39
N VAL A 29 15.04 -2.96 4.71
CA VAL A 29 15.17 -1.69 5.45
C VAL A 29 16.58 -1.60 6.03
N ASN A 30 17.29 -0.53 5.69
CA ASN A 30 18.58 -0.19 6.27
C ASN A 30 18.39 0.97 7.26
N TRP A 31 18.81 0.73 8.49
CA TRP A 31 18.86 1.72 9.55
C TRP A 31 20.24 2.37 9.55
N THR A 32 20.31 3.64 9.12
CA THR A 32 21.57 4.33 8.83
C THR A 32 22.37 4.71 10.08
N GLU A 33 21.68 4.90 11.20
CA GLU A 33 22.26 5.24 12.50
C GLU A 33 21.74 4.28 13.59
N PRO A 34 22.17 3.01 13.59
CA PRO A 34 21.68 2.03 14.54
C PRO A 34 22.11 2.42 15.95
N THR A 35 21.12 2.54 16.84
CA THR A 35 21.36 2.77 18.26
C THR A 35 21.29 1.44 19.01
N GLN A 36 22.01 1.35 20.13
CA GLN A 36 21.97 0.16 20.98
C GLN A 36 20.62 0.07 21.70
N LEU A 37 19.66 -0.55 21.02
CA LEU A 37 18.33 -0.89 21.54
C LEU A 37 18.31 -2.35 21.94
N ASN A 38 18.37 -2.63 23.24
CA ASN A 38 18.11 -3.97 23.74
C ASN A 38 16.62 -4.12 24.04
N ASN A 39 15.81 -4.41 23.01
CA ASN A 39 14.38 -4.59 23.19
C ASN A 39 13.74 -5.54 22.17
N SER A 40 13.37 -6.74 22.62
CA SER A 40 12.63 -7.74 21.81
C SER A 40 11.22 -7.30 21.42
N TYR A 41 10.74 -6.17 21.94
CA TYR A 41 9.38 -5.67 21.75
C TYR A 41 9.24 -4.62 20.65
N ILE A 42 10.30 -4.33 19.89
CA ILE A 42 10.24 -3.39 18.77
C ILE A 42 10.27 -4.18 17.46
N ILE A 43 9.33 -3.88 16.57
CA ILE A 43 9.28 -4.44 15.24
C ILE A 43 9.38 -3.35 14.18
N ILE A 44 10.00 -3.71 13.06
CA ILE A 44 9.87 -3.02 11.78
C ILE A 44 8.85 -3.82 10.99
N GLY A 45 7.67 -3.27 10.72
CA GLY A 45 6.60 -3.93 9.99
C GLY A 45 6.45 -3.40 8.57
N LEU A 46 6.20 -4.32 7.63
CA LEU A 46 5.79 -4.02 6.26
C LEU A 46 4.28 -4.11 6.15
N TYR A 47 3.64 -3.09 5.58
CA TYR A 47 2.19 -3.00 5.42
C TYR A 47 1.84 -2.64 3.99
N ALA A 48 0.71 -3.15 3.48
CA ALA A 48 0.09 -2.49 2.33
C ALA A 48 -0.27 -1.05 2.71
N HIS A 49 -0.11 -0.09 1.80
CA HIS A 49 -0.39 1.32 2.10
C HIS A 49 -1.83 1.53 2.60
N LYS A 50 -2.03 2.53 3.47
CA LYS A 50 -3.33 2.88 4.10
C LYS A 50 -3.94 1.72 4.90
N ARG A 51 -3.15 0.98 5.68
CA ARG A 51 -3.68 0.06 6.71
C ARG A 51 -3.98 0.80 8.00
N LYS A 52 -5.21 0.76 8.52
CA LYS A 52 -5.54 1.39 9.82
C LYS A 52 -4.81 0.72 10.99
N ASP A 53 -4.98 -0.59 11.16
CA ASP A 53 -4.49 -1.30 12.33
C ASP A 53 -3.06 -1.82 12.16
N ASP A 54 -2.20 -1.54 13.15
CA ASP A 54 -0.79 -1.96 13.12
C ASP A 54 -0.57 -3.47 13.33
N LYS A 55 -1.59 -4.20 13.78
CA LYS A 55 -1.56 -5.67 13.83
C LYS A 55 -1.69 -6.32 12.44
N ASN A 56 -2.11 -5.57 11.42
CA ASN A 56 -2.37 -6.07 10.07
C ASN A 56 -1.14 -5.88 9.15
N TYR A 57 0.06 -6.14 9.66
CA TYR A 57 1.27 -6.19 8.83
C TYR A 57 1.20 -7.37 7.86
N ILE A 58 1.89 -7.22 6.74
CA ILE A 58 2.20 -8.29 5.77
C ILE A 58 3.22 -9.23 6.40
N THR A 59 4.32 -8.66 6.90
CA THR A 59 5.42 -9.32 7.59
C THR A 59 6.17 -8.29 8.44
N TYR A 60 7.08 -8.74 9.30
CA TYR A 60 7.85 -7.88 10.18
C TYR A 60 9.19 -8.51 10.54
N GLU A 61 10.12 -7.68 11.01
CA GLU A 61 11.37 -8.11 11.63
C GLU A 61 11.48 -7.51 13.03
N TYR A 62 12.05 -8.28 13.97
CA TYR A 62 12.39 -7.75 15.29
C TYR A 62 13.64 -6.90 15.20
N VAL A 63 13.63 -5.74 15.85
CA VAL A 63 14.85 -4.95 16.06
C VAL A 63 15.78 -5.74 16.98
N LYS A 64 17.04 -5.91 16.56
CA LYS A 64 18.05 -6.63 17.34
C LYS A 64 19.23 -5.72 17.64
N GLU A 65 19.89 -6.02 18.74
CA GLU A 65 21.11 -5.33 19.13
C GLU A 65 22.14 -5.38 18.00
N SER A 66 22.71 -4.22 17.66
CA SER A 66 23.71 -4.06 16.60
C SER A 66 23.28 -4.49 15.18
N GLN A 67 22.00 -4.75 14.93
CA GLN A 67 21.48 -5.01 13.58
C GLN A 67 21.06 -3.71 12.90
N SER A 68 21.65 -3.40 11.75
CA SER A 68 21.32 -2.24 10.92
C SER A 68 20.46 -2.59 9.71
N THR A 69 20.51 -3.82 9.22
CA THR A 69 19.80 -4.23 7.99
C THR A 69 18.74 -5.28 8.31
N TYR A 70 17.52 -5.05 7.82
CA TYR A 70 16.34 -5.87 8.07
C TYR A 70 15.71 -6.26 6.73
N ALA A 71 16.00 -7.48 6.28
CA ALA A 71 15.41 -8.05 5.07
C ALA A 71 14.13 -8.79 5.44
N PHE A 72 13.01 -8.38 4.86
CA PHE A 72 11.74 -9.05 5.11
C PHE A 72 11.70 -10.40 4.40
N ASN A 73 11.36 -11.46 5.13
CA ASN A 73 11.14 -12.79 4.55
C ASN A 73 9.74 -12.89 3.89
N ALA A 74 9.51 -12.09 2.85
CA ALA A 74 8.27 -12.09 2.06
C ALA A 74 8.54 -11.60 0.63
N ASP A 75 8.07 -12.39 -0.34
CA ASP A 75 7.96 -11.96 -1.74
C ASP A 75 6.63 -11.23 -1.93
N VAL A 76 6.70 -9.91 -2.13
CA VAL A 76 5.51 -9.05 -2.23
C VAL A 76 5.33 -8.50 -3.66
N PRO A 77 4.09 -8.28 -4.14
CA PRO A 77 3.87 -7.72 -5.47
C PRO A 77 4.35 -6.27 -5.58
N ALA A 78 4.34 -5.71 -6.79
CA ALA A 78 4.60 -4.28 -6.97
C ALA A 78 3.45 -3.42 -6.44
N GLY A 79 3.77 -2.23 -5.93
CA GLY A 79 2.80 -1.22 -5.50
C GLY A 79 3.24 -0.45 -4.25
N TYR A 80 2.31 0.21 -3.59
CA TYR A 80 2.58 1.08 -2.45
C TYR A 80 2.43 0.37 -1.11
N TYR A 81 3.41 0.61 -0.24
CA TYR A 81 3.56 0.06 1.09
C TYR A 81 3.81 1.16 2.13
N ASP A 82 3.56 0.83 3.39
CA ASP A 82 4.07 1.58 4.54
C ASP A 82 5.11 0.71 5.28
N ILE A 83 6.19 1.34 5.74
CA ILE A 83 7.07 0.76 6.76
C ILE A 83 6.74 1.44 8.07
N ARG A 84 6.42 0.66 9.11
CA ARG A 84 6.09 1.21 10.43
C ARG A 84 6.98 0.60 11.49
N ILE A 85 7.46 1.45 12.37
CA ILE A 85 8.09 1.00 13.60
C ILE A 85 7.01 0.94 14.67
N CYS A 86 6.87 -0.22 15.29
CA CYS A 86 5.91 -0.41 16.36
C CYS A 86 6.60 -1.03 17.56
N THR A 87 6.26 -0.56 18.76
CA THR A 87 6.39 -1.40 19.94
C THR A 87 5.21 -2.35 20.01
N TYR A 88 5.40 -3.55 20.54
CA TYR A 88 4.31 -4.46 20.86
C TYR A 88 4.44 -4.99 22.28
N SER A 89 3.32 -5.21 22.94
CA SER A 89 3.29 -5.80 24.29
C SER A 89 2.16 -6.81 24.39
N GLY A 90 2.31 -7.82 25.25
CA GLY A 90 1.31 -8.88 25.46
C GLY A 90 1.57 -10.16 24.67
N MET A 91 0.68 -11.14 24.84
CA MET A 91 0.72 -12.42 24.12
C MET A 91 0.30 -12.22 22.66
N THR A 92 0.84 -12.99 21.72
CA THR A 92 0.70 -12.79 20.26
C THR A 92 -0.74 -12.51 19.77
N ARG A 93 -1.76 -13.14 20.35
CA ARG A 93 -3.18 -12.91 19.98
C ARG A 93 -3.80 -11.63 20.56
N PHE A 94 -3.23 -11.12 21.65
CA PHE A 94 -3.68 -9.94 22.39
C PHE A 94 -2.62 -8.83 22.37
N ALA A 95 -1.70 -8.90 21.42
CA ALA A 95 -0.60 -7.97 21.35
C ALA A 95 -1.14 -6.57 21.02
N VAL A 96 -0.80 -5.60 21.86
CA VAL A 96 -1.08 -4.19 21.61
C VAL A 96 0.12 -3.62 20.89
N TYR A 97 -0.11 -3.08 19.69
CA TYR A 97 0.90 -2.41 18.89
C TYR A 97 0.76 -0.90 19.08
N THR A 98 1.88 -0.21 19.30
CA THR A 98 1.93 1.24 19.37
C THR A 98 2.91 1.73 18.30
N ARG A 99 2.39 2.48 17.32
CA ARG A 99 3.20 3.09 16.26
C ARG A 99 4.13 4.14 16.85
N VAL A 100 5.41 3.99 16.57
CA VAL A 100 6.48 4.92 16.93
C VAL A 100 6.73 5.89 15.79
N CYS A 101 6.94 5.37 14.57
CA CYS A 101 7.09 6.16 13.36
C CYS A 101 6.66 5.38 12.12
N GLU A 102 6.57 6.07 10.99
CA GLU A 102 6.13 5.52 9.71
C GLU A 102 6.89 6.18 8.55
N VAL A 103 7.37 5.35 7.62
CA VAL A 103 7.68 5.77 6.26
C VAL A 103 6.49 5.36 5.40
N SER A 104 5.70 6.36 5.00
CA SER A 104 4.43 6.14 4.33
C SER A 104 4.59 6.19 2.81
N LYS A 105 3.76 5.42 2.10
CA LYS A 105 3.63 5.48 0.64
C LYS A 105 4.95 5.23 -0.11
N TYR A 106 5.73 4.26 0.36
CA TYR A 106 6.91 3.77 -0.36
C TYR A 106 6.48 2.85 -1.51
N PHE A 107 7.01 3.09 -2.70
CA PHE A 107 6.71 2.26 -3.85
C PHE A 107 7.71 1.11 -3.99
N VAL A 108 7.21 -0.12 -4.05
CA VAL A 108 7.99 -1.34 -4.35
C VAL A 108 7.73 -1.73 -5.81
N GLY A 109 8.77 -1.84 -6.62
CA GLY A 109 8.67 -2.34 -7.99
C GLY A 109 9.99 -2.28 -8.77
N LYS A 110 9.94 -2.37 -10.10
CA LYS A 110 11.15 -2.43 -10.94
C LYS A 110 11.86 -1.09 -11.01
N TYR A 111 13.19 -1.11 -11.03
CA TYR A 111 14.03 0.07 -11.21
C TYR A 111 14.69 0.11 -12.60
N PHE A 112 14.78 1.31 -13.17
CA PHE A 112 15.67 1.63 -14.28
C PHE A 112 16.40 2.94 -13.94
N ALA A 113 17.74 2.92 -14.02
CA ALA A 113 18.58 4.08 -13.64
C ALA A 113 18.19 4.69 -12.28
N GLU A 114 18.08 3.85 -11.24
CA GLU A 114 17.75 4.22 -9.85
C GLU A 114 16.37 4.86 -9.63
N LYS A 115 15.50 4.89 -10.66
CA LYS A 115 14.09 5.28 -10.54
C LYS A 115 13.17 4.08 -10.68
N PRO A 116 12.11 3.94 -9.87
CA PRO A 116 11.16 2.87 -10.07
C PRO A 116 10.36 3.15 -11.35
N VAL A 117 10.51 2.31 -12.38
CA VAL A 117 9.78 2.40 -13.67
C VAL A 117 8.29 2.39 -13.42
N ASP A 118 7.87 1.58 -12.46
CA ASP A 118 6.47 1.38 -12.12
C ASP A 118 5.89 2.52 -11.25
N ASN A 119 6.72 3.33 -10.58
CA ASN A 119 6.26 4.45 -9.73
C ASN A 119 5.78 5.66 -10.55
N ASP A 120 6.14 5.75 -11.83
CA ASP A 120 5.64 6.79 -12.75
C ASP A 120 4.25 6.43 -13.33
N PHE A 121 3.66 5.31 -12.91
CA PHE A 121 2.30 4.96 -13.26
C PHE A 121 1.32 5.92 -12.56
N THR A 122 0.51 6.62 -13.36
CA THR A 122 -0.48 7.60 -12.87
C THR A 122 -1.89 7.14 -13.17
N VAL A 123 -2.82 7.51 -12.30
CA VAL A 123 -4.27 7.34 -12.49
C VAL A 123 -4.90 8.72 -12.44
N LYS A 124 -5.73 9.05 -13.44
CA LYS A 124 -6.48 10.31 -13.51
C LYS A 124 -7.96 10.02 -13.62
N VAL A 125 -8.76 10.89 -13.02
CA VAL A 125 -10.22 10.80 -13.04
C VAL A 125 -10.76 12.11 -13.59
N GLU A 126 -11.56 12.01 -14.63
CA GLU A 126 -12.32 13.13 -15.19
C GLU A 126 -13.80 12.85 -15.04
N ARG A 127 -14.56 13.86 -14.61
CA ARG A 127 -16.00 13.75 -14.42
C ARG A 127 -16.72 14.97 -14.97
N LYS A 128 -17.85 14.72 -15.62
CA LYS A 128 -18.84 15.76 -15.95
C LYS A 128 -19.86 15.81 -14.81
N GLN A 129 -20.13 17.00 -14.26
CA GLN A 129 -20.92 17.21 -13.02
C GLN A 129 -22.32 16.57 -13.00
N GLN A 130 -22.86 16.14 -14.13
CA GLN A 130 -24.21 15.59 -14.28
C GLN A 130 -24.23 14.13 -14.71
N ASP A 131 -23.05 13.53 -14.90
CA ASP A 131 -22.89 12.18 -15.40
C ASP A 131 -22.61 11.22 -14.22
N PRO A 132 -23.36 10.10 -14.10
CA PRO A 132 -22.97 9.02 -13.20
C PRO A 132 -21.67 8.33 -13.64
N GLU A 133 -21.21 8.55 -14.87
CA GLU A 133 -19.95 8.02 -15.37
C GLU A 133 -18.74 8.86 -14.95
N ILE A 134 -17.63 8.17 -14.70
CA ILE A 134 -16.30 8.77 -14.63
C ILE A 134 -15.42 8.22 -15.74
N LEU A 135 -14.61 9.07 -16.34
CA LEU A 135 -13.50 8.64 -17.20
C LEU A 135 -12.28 8.42 -16.31
N VAL A 136 -11.75 7.20 -16.32
CA VAL A 136 -10.48 6.89 -15.65
C VAL A 136 -9.42 6.66 -16.71
N SER A 137 -8.29 7.37 -16.58
CA SER A 137 -7.14 7.28 -17.50
C SER A 137 -5.88 6.86 -16.74
N ILE A 138 -5.04 6.04 -17.38
CA ILE A 138 -3.76 5.55 -16.85
C ILE A 138 -2.61 5.85 -17.80
N SER A 139 -1.39 5.98 -17.28
CA SER A 139 -0.22 6.37 -18.11
C SER A 139 0.43 5.22 -18.90
N LEU A 140 0.09 3.97 -18.59
CA LEU A 140 0.57 2.77 -19.31
C LEU A 140 -0.60 1.82 -19.57
N PRO A 141 -0.60 1.03 -20.66
CA PRO A 141 -1.68 0.09 -20.95
C PRO A 141 -1.91 -0.88 -19.79
N ALA A 142 -3.17 -1.11 -19.44
CA ALA A 142 -3.53 -2.08 -18.41
C ALA A 142 -3.15 -3.51 -18.83
N GLU A 143 -2.68 -4.32 -17.88
CA GLU A 143 -2.48 -5.75 -18.10
C GLU A 143 -3.79 -6.52 -17.95
N ASP A 144 -3.85 -7.74 -18.48
CA ASP A 144 -5.00 -8.63 -18.28
C ASP A 144 -5.29 -8.81 -16.78
N GLY A 145 -6.56 -8.64 -16.41
CA GLY A 145 -7.05 -8.76 -15.04
C GLY A 145 -6.71 -7.62 -14.10
N ASP A 146 -6.03 -6.56 -14.56
CA ASP A 146 -5.90 -5.33 -13.78
C ASP A 146 -7.26 -4.68 -13.55
N PHE A 147 -7.43 -4.09 -12.38
CA PHE A 147 -8.73 -3.59 -11.94
C PHE A 147 -8.63 -2.32 -11.12
N ILE A 148 -9.77 -1.65 -11.01
CA ILE A 148 -9.92 -0.47 -10.16
C ILE A 148 -11.00 -0.71 -9.10
N GLY A 149 -10.88 0.04 -8.02
CA GLY A 149 -11.93 0.21 -7.03
C GLY A 149 -12.05 1.67 -6.63
N MET A 150 -13.27 2.13 -6.36
CA MET A 150 -13.50 3.45 -5.78
C MET A 150 -13.61 3.36 -4.27
N PHE A 151 -12.95 4.27 -3.57
CA PHE A 151 -12.95 4.36 -2.11
C PHE A 151 -13.26 5.80 -1.71
N GLU A 152 -13.81 5.99 -0.52
CA GLU A 152 -13.71 7.31 0.13
C GLU A 152 -12.22 7.65 0.32
N ALA A 153 -11.81 8.89 0.03
CA ALA A 153 -10.41 9.30 0.07
C ALA A 153 -9.78 9.08 1.46
N SER A 154 -10.59 9.26 2.52
CA SER A 154 -10.25 9.04 3.92
C SER A 154 -10.07 7.55 4.30
N CYS A 155 -10.51 6.60 3.46
CA CYS A 155 -10.55 5.19 3.79
C CYS A 155 -9.15 4.59 4.01
N LEU A 156 -8.92 4.06 5.21
CA LEU A 156 -7.69 3.39 5.65
C LEU A 156 -7.83 1.85 5.57
N SER A 157 -8.30 1.36 4.42
CA SER A 157 -8.38 -0.06 4.11
C SER A 157 -8.23 -0.28 2.61
N MET A 158 -7.70 -1.46 2.24
CA MET A 158 -7.55 -1.94 0.86
C MET A 158 -8.43 -3.17 0.57
N LYS A 159 -9.37 -3.49 1.46
CA LYS A 159 -10.26 -4.64 1.28
C LYS A 159 -11.48 -4.29 0.42
N ASP A 160 -12.00 -5.28 -0.31
CA ASP A 160 -13.13 -5.08 -1.26
C ASP A 160 -14.39 -4.58 -0.59
N ASN A 161 -14.63 -4.96 0.66
CA ASN A 161 -15.81 -4.49 1.40
C ASN A 161 -15.77 -2.98 1.73
N TYR A 162 -14.68 -2.29 1.43
CA TYR A 162 -14.57 -0.83 1.49
C TYR A 162 -14.56 -0.17 0.10
N MET A 163 -14.63 -0.95 -0.98
CA MET A 163 -14.88 -0.42 -2.31
C MET A 163 -16.36 -0.05 -2.40
N ILE A 164 -16.65 1.17 -2.85
CA ILE A 164 -18.00 1.75 -2.84
C ILE A 164 -18.31 2.32 -4.22
N GLY A 165 -19.52 2.12 -4.74
CA GLY A 165 -20.00 2.72 -6.00
C GLY A 165 -19.32 2.20 -7.27
N LEU A 166 -18.07 1.73 -7.18
CA LEU A 166 -17.34 1.01 -8.21
C LEU A 166 -16.57 -0.12 -7.51
N GLN A 167 -17.21 -1.29 -7.41
CA GLN A 167 -16.61 -2.50 -6.83
C GLN A 167 -15.45 -3.00 -7.72
N HIS A 168 -14.87 -4.15 -7.40
CA HIS A 168 -13.79 -4.79 -8.16
C HIS A 168 -14.11 -4.85 -9.67
N THR A 169 -13.66 -3.83 -10.41
CA THR A 169 -14.04 -3.63 -11.82
C THR A 169 -12.81 -3.76 -12.68
N ILE A 170 -12.79 -4.78 -13.53
CA ILE A 170 -11.71 -5.01 -14.48
C ILE A 170 -11.57 -3.81 -15.41
N PHE A 171 -10.35 -3.27 -15.50
CA PHE A 171 -10.06 -2.10 -16.33
C PHE A 171 -10.13 -2.47 -17.82
N GLY A 172 -9.58 -3.62 -18.17
CA GLY A 172 -9.57 -4.21 -19.52
C GLY A 172 -8.19 -4.07 -20.18
N GLU A 173 -7.63 -5.19 -20.61
CA GLU A 173 -6.29 -5.30 -21.18
C GLU A 173 -6.06 -4.32 -22.34
N GLY A 174 -4.89 -3.67 -22.36
CA GLY A 174 -4.46 -2.76 -23.42
C GLY A 174 -5.10 -1.37 -23.38
N ASN A 175 -6.14 -1.16 -22.56
CA ASN A 175 -6.77 0.16 -22.45
C ASN A 175 -5.87 1.14 -21.71
N LEU A 176 -5.89 2.39 -22.16
CA LEU A 176 -5.31 3.55 -21.45
C LEU A 176 -6.37 4.39 -20.75
N GLN A 177 -7.63 4.28 -21.15
CA GLN A 177 -8.73 5.01 -20.55
C GLN A 177 -10.05 4.25 -20.75
N ARG A 178 -10.99 4.41 -19.82
CA ARG A 178 -12.31 3.81 -19.91
C ARG A 178 -13.33 4.56 -19.05
N TYR A 179 -14.59 4.57 -19.50
CA TYR A 179 -15.71 5.07 -18.73
C TYR A 179 -16.23 3.99 -17.77
N PHE A 180 -16.58 4.41 -16.56
CA PHE A 180 -17.12 3.55 -15.52
C PHE A 180 -18.35 4.18 -14.88
N ASP A 181 -19.44 3.44 -14.87
CA ASP A 181 -20.67 3.80 -14.17
C ASP A 181 -20.47 3.74 -12.65
N ILE A 182 -20.81 4.83 -11.96
CA ILE A 182 -20.84 4.84 -10.50
C ILE A 182 -22.23 4.48 -10.01
N ASN A 183 -22.31 3.48 -9.14
CA ASN A 183 -23.53 3.16 -8.41
C ASN A 183 -23.79 4.19 -7.29
N LEU A 184 -24.39 5.32 -7.64
CA LEU A 184 -24.72 6.40 -6.71
C LEU A 184 -25.63 5.96 -5.55
N LYS A 185 -26.43 4.89 -5.73
CA LYS A 185 -27.32 4.38 -4.68
C LYS A 185 -26.55 3.75 -3.52
N GLU A 186 -25.40 3.13 -3.79
CA GLU A 186 -24.53 2.56 -2.74
C GLU A 186 -23.86 3.64 -1.88
N LEU A 187 -23.73 4.85 -2.41
CA LEU A 187 -22.97 5.91 -1.74
C LEU A 187 -23.78 6.66 -0.67
N GLY A 188 -25.11 6.62 -0.79
CA GLY A 188 -26.00 7.39 0.08
C GLY A 188 -25.76 8.90 -0.07
N ASP A 189 -25.66 9.61 1.05
CA ASP A 189 -25.32 11.04 1.05
C ASP A 189 -23.85 11.25 0.68
N THR A 190 -23.60 11.97 -0.41
CA THR A 190 -22.27 12.29 -0.93
C THR A 190 -21.77 13.68 -0.47
N THR A 191 -22.58 14.43 0.27
CA THR A 191 -22.29 15.83 0.64
C THR A 191 -20.98 15.93 1.43
N GLY A 192 -20.04 16.70 0.90
CA GLY A 192 -18.74 16.93 1.55
C GLY A 192 -17.76 15.76 1.49
N LYS A 193 -18.11 14.64 0.84
CA LYS A 193 -17.22 13.49 0.68
C LYS A 193 -16.33 13.63 -0.55
N GLU A 194 -15.12 13.14 -0.42
CA GLU A 194 -14.17 12.98 -1.52
C GLU A 194 -13.88 11.50 -1.75
N TYR A 195 -13.69 11.16 -3.01
CA TYR A 195 -13.49 9.80 -3.47
C TYR A 195 -12.14 9.69 -4.18
N GLN A 196 -11.62 8.49 -4.25
CA GLN A 196 -10.36 8.18 -4.90
C GLN A 196 -10.48 6.87 -5.64
N ILE A 197 -10.04 6.86 -6.90
CA ILE A 197 -9.84 5.62 -7.64
C ILE A 197 -8.48 5.06 -7.24
N ARG A 198 -8.48 3.78 -6.89
CA ARG A 198 -7.27 3.01 -6.61
C ARG A 198 -7.13 1.94 -7.67
N TYR A 199 -5.97 1.88 -8.27
CA TYR A 199 -5.62 0.91 -9.31
C TYR A 199 -4.83 -0.24 -8.71
N PHE A 200 -5.19 -1.46 -9.10
CA PHE A 200 -4.60 -2.68 -8.60
C PHE A 200 -4.19 -3.56 -9.77
N ARG A 201 -2.98 -4.12 -9.66
CA ARG A 201 -2.56 -5.20 -10.55
C ARG A 201 -3.30 -6.49 -10.24
N LYS A 202 -3.48 -7.37 -11.23
CA LYS A 202 -4.11 -8.69 -11.04
C LYS A 202 -3.48 -9.50 -9.89
N ASP A 203 -2.18 -9.39 -9.70
CA ASP A 203 -1.39 -10.09 -8.69
C ASP A 203 -1.12 -9.27 -7.42
N CYS A 204 -1.89 -8.20 -7.18
CA CYS A 204 -1.73 -7.31 -6.02
C CYS A 204 -2.00 -7.96 -4.65
N GLU A 205 -2.49 -9.19 -4.61
CA GLU A 205 -2.86 -9.86 -3.37
C GLU A 205 -1.64 -10.51 -2.70
N TYR A 206 -1.40 -10.11 -1.45
CA TYR A 206 -0.55 -10.83 -0.52
C TYR A 206 -1.40 -11.50 0.57
N LYS A 207 -1.32 -12.83 0.66
CA LYS A 207 -2.04 -13.63 1.65
C LYS A 207 -1.08 -14.11 2.73
N ASN A 208 -1.35 -13.74 3.98
CA ASN A 208 -0.71 -14.38 5.14
C ASN A 208 -1.71 -15.30 5.85
N LYS A 209 -1.32 -15.87 6.99
CA LYS A 209 -2.17 -16.80 7.76
C LYS A 209 -3.42 -16.15 8.36
N LEU A 210 -3.49 -14.81 8.41
CA LEU A 210 -4.50 -14.04 9.14
C LEU A 210 -5.38 -13.18 8.24
N ASP A 211 -4.85 -12.67 7.13
CA ASP A 211 -5.52 -11.69 6.28
C ASP A 211 -5.05 -11.78 4.82
N ILE A 212 -5.86 -11.21 3.93
CA ILE A 212 -5.49 -10.90 2.55
C ILE A 212 -5.28 -9.38 2.45
N SER A 213 -4.13 -9.00 1.89
CA SER A 213 -3.78 -7.61 1.62
C SER A 213 -3.76 -7.35 0.13
N ARG A 214 -4.56 -6.40 -0.33
CA ARG A 214 -4.42 -5.85 -1.67
C ARG A 214 -3.46 -4.68 -1.62
N VAL A 215 -2.45 -4.76 -2.46
CA VAL A 215 -1.40 -3.75 -2.57
C VAL A 215 -1.82 -2.79 -3.69
N PRO A 216 -2.15 -1.53 -3.36
CA PRO A 216 -2.54 -0.57 -4.38
C PRO A 216 -1.32 -0.21 -5.24
N PHE A 217 -1.47 -0.26 -6.55
CA PHE A 217 -0.39 0.07 -7.48
C PHE A 217 -0.33 1.57 -7.77
N ALA A 218 -1.50 2.23 -7.80
CA ALA A 218 -1.58 3.68 -7.99
C ALA A 218 -2.88 4.27 -7.45
N PHE A 219 -2.90 5.59 -7.35
CA PHE A 219 -3.98 6.37 -6.79
C PHE A 219 -4.31 7.54 -7.71
N SER A 220 -5.60 7.84 -7.87
CA SER A 220 -6.00 9.15 -8.39
C SER A 220 -5.84 10.23 -7.33
N GLU A 221 -5.82 11.48 -7.77
CA GLU A 221 -6.17 12.59 -6.89
C GLU A 221 -7.61 12.43 -6.36
N PRO A 222 -7.92 12.93 -5.16
CA PRO A 222 -9.28 12.97 -4.66
C PRO A 222 -10.21 13.78 -5.57
N PHE A 223 -11.46 13.34 -5.71
CA PHE A 223 -12.48 14.01 -6.51
C PHE A 223 -13.85 13.98 -5.81
N LYS A 224 -14.77 14.85 -6.24
CA LYS A 224 -16.12 14.95 -5.68
C LYS A 224 -17.18 14.40 -6.61
N LEU A 225 -18.22 13.83 -6.01
CA LEU A 225 -19.44 13.37 -6.68
C LEU A 225 -20.57 14.41 -6.59
#